data_AF-A0A660TWA6-F1
#
_entry.id   AF-A0A660TWA6-F1
#
_cell.length_a   1.000
_cell.length_b   1.000
_cell.length_c   1.000
_cell.angle_alpha   90.00
_cell.angle_beta   90.00
_cell.angle_gamma   90.00
#
_symmetry.space_group_name_H-M   'P 1'
#
loop_
_entity.id
_entity.type
_entity.pdbx_description
1 polymer ?
#
loop_
_entity_poly.entity_id
_entity_poly.type
_entity_poly.pdbx_seq_one_letter_code
_entity_poly.pdbx_strand_id
1 'polypeptide(L)'
;MYKLDVKDRKILYELDINCRQSNAQIGKKVGLGRDVVAYRIKRMQDEGIIKAFWTAIDTFRLGYNVYRIYINFDYLITPDIKKEIIQHFCEYKNAWAVLTVKGPVDFDAVIWVKDIYEFYRFWDKTLDKYDEYLAKYFVSIYIQASDYKKSYLLFNEPVNSNRLLYSIRAGGKSVQIDEIDYKILDELAINARLPLVELAEKLGCSSQSINYRIKNLIKNGIIRAFRVHIDYSKLGLQNFAVDLYLRRYKEKKAIIDYIQHNPHLFCLN
;
A
#
# COMPACT_ATOMS: atom_id res chain seq x y z
N MET A 1 -8.27 0.69 25.47
CA MET A 1 -8.60 -0.13 24.28
C MET A 1 -9.93 0.36 23.73
N TYR A 2 -10.01 0.83 22.48
CA TYR A 2 -11.28 1.34 21.98
C TYR A 2 -12.20 0.18 21.61
N LYS A 3 -13.41 0.15 22.18
CA LYS A 3 -14.36 -0.92 21.89
C LYS A 3 -15.20 -0.51 20.68
N LEU A 4 -14.69 -0.78 19.48
CA LEU A 4 -15.49 -0.65 18.26
C LEU A 4 -16.67 -1.62 18.32
N ASP A 5 -17.86 -1.10 18.05
CA ASP A 5 -19.04 -1.93 17.89
C ASP A 5 -19.08 -2.60 16.49
N VAL A 6 -20.08 -3.46 16.28
CA VAL A 6 -20.26 -4.18 15.01
C VAL A 6 -20.45 -3.21 13.83
N LYS A 7 -21.12 -2.08 14.04
CA LYS A 7 -21.38 -1.11 12.97
C LYS A 7 -20.13 -0.33 12.61
N ASP A 8 -19.32 0.07 13.59
CA ASP A 8 -18.04 0.74 13.36
C ASP A 8 -17.12 -0.14 12.50
N ARG A 9 -17.05 -1.44 12.80
CA ARG A 9 -16.26 -2.39 12.02
C ARG A 9 -16.79 -2.62 10.62
N LYS A 10 -18.12 -2.69 10.45
CA LYS A 10 -18.74 -2.73 9.13
C LYS A 10 -18.48 -1.45 8.32
N ILE A 11 -18.45 -0.28 8.96
CA ILE A 11 -18.06 0.98 8.31
C ILE A 11 -16.59 0.92 7.88
N LEU A 12 -15.67 0.49 8.75
CA LEU A 12 -14.25 0.32 8.41
C LEU A 12 -14.05 -0.66 7.25
N TYR A 13 -14.82 -1.76 7.22
CA TYR A 13 -14.78 -2.72 6.12
C TYR A 13 -15.23 -2.08 4.81
N GLU A 14 -16.34 -1.35 4.79
CA GLU A 14 -16.81 -0.66 3.59
C GLU A 14 -15.82 0.41 3.10
N LEU A 15 -15.17 1.12 4.02
CA LEU A 15 -14.08 2.05 3.70
C LEU A 15 -12.84 1.33 3.17
N ASP A 16 -12.56 0.11 3.62
CA ASP A 16 -11.49 -0.73 3.07
C ASP A 16 -11.80 -1.21 1.65
N ILE A 17 -13.06 -1.51 1.34
CA ILE A 17 -13.46 -1.87 -0.03
C ILE A 17 -13.34 -0.68 -0.97
N ASN A 18 -13.90 0.46 -0.58
CA ASN A 18 -13.79 1.71 -1.32
C ASN A 18 -14.05 2.89 -0.39
N CYS A 19 -12.99 3.60 -0.02
CA CYS A 19 -13.10 4.75 0.85
C CYS A 19 -13.68 5.99 0.17
N ARG A 20 -13.89 6.03 -1.15
CA ARG A 20 -14.57 7.16 -1.83
C ARG A 20 -16.09 7.06 -1.84
N GLN A 21 -16.66 5.98 -1.29
CA GLN A 21 -18.10 5.87 -1.15
C GLN A 21 -18.68 6.99 -0.28
N SER A 22 -19.87 7.48 -0.68
CA SER A 22 -20.62 8.44 0.12
C SER A 22 -21.12 7.80 1.43
N ASN A 23 -21.30 8.64 2.46
CA ASN A 23 -21.79 8.18 3.75
C ASN A 23 -23.21 7.56 3.64
N ALA A 24 -24.00 7.99 2.65
CA ALA A 24 -25.32 7.39 2.35
C ALA A 24 -25.19 5.98 1.75
N GLN A 25 -24.23 5.76 0.83
CA GLN A 25 -23.97 4.42 0.28
C GLN A 25 -23.49 3.46 1.38
N ILE A 26 -22.55 3.90 2.22
CA ILE A 26 -22.09 3.11 3.38
C ILE A 26 -23.26 2.84 4.33
N GLY A 27 -24.07 3.86 4.64
CA GLY A 27 -25.24 3.75 5.52
C GLY A 27 -26.25 2.69 5.07
N LYS A 28 -26.55 2.63 3.77
CA LYS A 28 -27.42 1.59 3.19
C LYS A 28 -26.87 0.18 3.43
N LYS A 29 -25.55 -0.03 3.30
CA LYS A 29 -24.92 -1.35 3.47
C LYS A 29 -24.82 -1.78 4.93
N VAL A 30 -24.59 -0.82 5.83
CA VAL A 30 -24.40 -1.11 7.26
C VAL A 30 -25.69 -0.94 8.07
N GLY A 31 -26.80 -0.50 7.47
CA GLY A 31 -28.08 -0.27 8.13
C GLY A 31 -28.03 0.90 9.12
N LEU A 32 -27.48 2.04 8.69
CA LEU A 32 -27.41 3.29 9.46
C LEU A 32 -27.78 4.50 8.59
N GLY A 33 -28.24 5.57 9.22
CA GLY A 33 -28.44 6.87 8.56
C GLY A 33 -27.12 7.51 8.12
N ARG A 34 -27.17 8.33 7.06
CA ARG A 34 -26.01 9.05 6.49
C ARG A 34 -25.21 9.81 7.56
N ASP A 35 -25.91 10.55 8.42
CA ASP A 35 -25.27 11.44 9.40
C ASP A 35 -24.64 10.64 10.55
N VAL A 36 -25.23 9.50 10.91
CA VAL A 36 -24.65 8.56 11.88
C VAL A 36 -23.34 7.97 11.34
N VAL A 37 -23.30 7.61 10.06
CA VAL A 37 -22.06 7.15 9.41
C VAL A 37 -21.02 8.26 9.40
N ALA A 38 -21.41 9.49 9.03
CA ALA A 38 -20.51 10.65 9.01
C ALA A 38 -19.87 10.88 10.40
N TYR A 39 -20.70 10.90 11.44
CA TYR A 39 -20.28 11.03 12.83
C TYR A 39 -19.30 9.93 13.24
N ARG A 40 -19.61 8.66 12.94
CA ARG A 40 -18.76 7.52 13.31
C ARG A 40 -17.41 7.54 12.59
N ILE A 41 -17.37 7.89 11.31
CA ILE A 41 -16.11 8.04 10.56
C ILE A 41 -15.26 9.15 11.19
N LYS A 42 -15.85 10.32 11.44
CA LYS A 42 -15.14 11.45 12.05
C LYS A 42 -14.60 11.09 13.44
N ARG A 43 -15.43 10.49 14.29
CA ARG A 43 -15.03 9.96 15.60
C ARG A 43 -13.84 9.00 15.50
N MET A 44 -13.89 8.02 14.59
CA MET A 44 -12.78 7.08 14.39
C MET A 44 -11.50 7.74 13.86
N GLN A 45 -11.60 8.85 13.12
CA GLN A 45 -10.43 9.66 12.73
C GLN A 45 -9.85 10.41 13.94
N ASP A 46 -10.72 11.07 14.73
CA ASP A 46 -10.32 11.86 15.90
C ASP A 46 -9.67 10.98 16.98
N GLU A 47 -10.12 9.73 17.12
CA GLU A 47 -9.54 8.73 18.02
C GLU A 47 -8.28 8.05 17.45
N GLY A 48 -7.92 8.37 16.21
CA GLY A 48 -6.74 7.87 15.52
C GLY A 48 -6.84 6.41 15.07
N ILE A 49 -8.05 5.85 14.98
CA ILE A 49 -8.31 4.51 14.43
C ILE A 49 -8.17 4.54 12.91
N ILE A 50 -8.73 5.57 12.26
CA ILE A 50 -8.50 5.86 10.85
C ILE A 50 -7.37 6.87 10.77
N LYS A 51 -6.23 6.47 10.19
CA LYS A 51 -5.06 7.35 10.02
C LYS A 51 -5.11 8.14 8.72
N ALA A 52 -5.58 7.52 7.65
CA ALA A 52 -5.62 8.11 6.32
C ALA A 52 -6.58 7.38 5.39
N PHE A 53 -6.90 8.02 4.27
CA PHE A 53 -7.54 7.41 3.11
C PHE A 53 -6.56 7.49 1.95
N TRP A 54 -6.20 6.35 1.36
CA TRP A 54 -5.11 6.28 0.39
C TRP A 54 -5.54 5.56 -0.89
N THR A 55 -4.83 5.84 -1.99
CA THR A 55 -5.12 5.25 -3.30
C THR A 55 -4.09 4.17 -3.61
N ALA A 56 -4.55 2.96 -3.92
CA ALA A 56 -3.68 1.90 -4.41
C ALA A 56 -3.37 2.12 -5.90
N ILE A 57 -2.12 2.42 -6.21
CA ILE A 57 -1.63 2.72 -7.55
C ILE A 57 -0.80 1.55 -8.07
N ASP A 58 -1.08 1.11 -9.29
CA ASP A 58 -0.27 0.13 -10.01
C ASP A 58 0.91 0.83 -10.69
N THR A 59 2.06 0.84 -10.02
CA THR A 59 3.27 1.46 -10.53
C THR A 59 3.85 0.75 -11.75
N PHE A 60 3.54 -0.55 -11.96
CA PHE A 60 3.91 -1.24 -13.20
C PHE A 60 3.19 -0.65 -14.40
N ARG A 61 1.94 -0.18 -14.23
CA ARG A 61 1.21 0.55 -15.29
C ARG A 61 1.82 1.91 -15.60
N LEU A 62 2.56 2.50 -14.67
CA LEU A 62 3.32 3.73 -14.87
C LEU A 62 4.73 3.47 -15.44
N GLY A 63 5.07 2.22 -15.77
CA GLY A 63 6.36 1.83 -16.34
C GLY A 63 7.50 1.76 -15.31
N TYR A 64 7.18 1.60 -14.02
CA TYR A 64 8.19 1.30 -13.01
C TYR A 64 8.40 -0.21 -12.87
N ASN A 65 9.65 -0.59 -12.72
CA ASN A 65 10.09 -1.86 -12.15
C ASN A 65 10.35 -1.66 -10.66
N VAL A 66 10.16 -2.71 -9.88
CA VAL A 66 10.25 -2.65 -8.41
C VAL A 66 11.28 -3.66 -7.93
N TYR A 67 12.27 -3.17 -7.19
CA TYR A 67 13.35 -3.98 -6.61
C TYR A 67 13.31 -3.85 -5.09
N ARG A 68 13.40 -4.99 -4.40
CA ARG A 68 13.56 -5.04 -2.94
C ARG A 68 14.99 -5.44 -2.63
N ILE A 69 15.69 -4.58 -1.91
CA ILE A 69 17.07 -4.74 -1.47
C ILE A 69 17.02 -5.16 -0.01
N TYR A 70 17.72 -6.23 0.33
CA TYR A 70 17.88 -6.70 1.70
C TYR A 70 19.35 -6.59 2.09
N ILE A 71 19.61 -6.12 3.31
CA ILE A 71 20.97 -5.87 3.82
C ILE A 71 21.11 -6.50 5.21
N ASN A 72 22.24 -7.18 5.41
CA ASN A 72 22.83 -7.45 6.71
C ASN A 72 24.04 -6.55 6.89
N PHE A 73 24.09 -5.86 8.03
CA PHE A 73 25.21 -4.97 8.33
C PHE A 73 26.42 -5.77 8.82
N ASP A 74 27.60 -5.30 8.45
CA ASP A 74 28.87 -5.81 8.96
C ASP A 74 29.11 -5.39 10.42
N TYR A 75 30.04 -6.03 11.11
CA TYR A 75 30.40 -5.69 12.49
C TYR A 75 31.01 -4.29 12.62
N LEU A 76 31.52 -3.73 11.52
CA LEU A 76 32.02 -2.35 11.44
C LEU A 76 30.91 -1.29 11.54
N ILE A 77 29.63 -1.68 11.46
CA ILE A 77 28.51 -0.74 11.48
C ILE A 77 28.42 0.01 12.82
N THR A 78 28.36 1.34 12.75
CA THR A 78 28.07 2.20 13.91
C THR A 78 26.64 2.75 13.82
N PRO A 79 26.03 3.23 14.93
CA PRO A 79 24.72 3.88 14.89
C PRO A 79 24.64 5.06 13.92
N ASP A 80 25.71 5.84 13.80
CA ASP A 80 25.76 7.01 12.92
C ASP A 80 25.82 6.61 11.44
N ILE A 81 26.68 5.64 11.09
CA ILE A 81 26.77 5.11 9.72
C ILE A 81 25.45 4.42 9.33
N LYS A 82 24.85 3.66 10.24
CA LYS A 82 23.53 3.05 10.00
C LYS A 82 22.47 4.11 9.70
N LYS A 83 22.46 5.22 10.46
CA LYS A 83 21.54 6.34 10.22
C LYS A 83 21.79 7.00 8.88
N GLU A 84 23.06 7.16 8.50
CA GLU A 84 23.46 7.70 7.20
C GLU A 84 22.99 6.82 6.03
N ILE A 85 23.19 5.50 6.13
CA ILE A 85 22.70 4.54 5.13
C ILE A 85 21.17 4.64 5.03
N ILE A 86 20.44 4.59 6.15
CA ILE A 86 18.98 4.73 6.16
C ILE A 86 18.56 6.03 5.46
N GLN A 87 19.21 7.15 5.78
CA GLN A 87 18.91 8.44 5.19
C GLN A 87 19.14 8.46 3.67
N HIS A 88 20.23 7.85 3.18
CA HIS A 88 20.50 7.70 1.75
C HIS A 88 19.36 7.00 0.99
N PHE A 89 18.77 5.95 1.57
CA PHE A 89 17.59 5.31 0.98
C PHE A 89 16.32 6.17 1.11
N CYS A 90 16.11 6.85 2.25
CA CYS A 90 14.96 7.74 2.44
C CYS A 90 14.97 8.96 1.51
N GLU A 91 16.15 9.46 1.12
CA GLU A 91 16.31 10.58 0.20
C GLU A 91 16.21 10.17 -1.28
N TYR A 92 16.28 8.88 -1.57
CA TYR A 92 16.05 8.40 -2.93
C TYR A 92 14.59 8.61 -3.31
N LYS A 93 14.34 9.53 -4.25
CA LYS A 93 13.00 10.00 -4.65
C LYS A 93 11.99 8.89 -4.98
N ASN A 94 12.48 7.73 -5.43
CA ASN A 94 11.64 6.59 -5.81
C ASN A 94 11.71 5.45 -4.79
N ALA A 95 12.16 5.71 -3.56
CA ALA A 95 12.04 4.77 -2.47
C ALA A 95 10.57 4.67 -2.03
N TRP A 96 10.01 3.47 -2.13
CA TRP A 96 8.65 3.19 -1.69
C TRP A 96 8.60 2.86 -0.21
N ALA A 97 9.57 2.07 0.27
CA ALA A 97 9.66 1.67 1.66
C ALA A 97 11.12 1.52 2.06
N VAL A 98 11.42 1.93 3.30
CA VAL A 98 12.73 1.77 3.93
C VAL A 98 12.44 1.30 5.36
N LEU A 99 12.80 0.07 5.70
CA LEU A 99 12.52 -0.48 7.03
C LEU A 99 13.77 -1.07 7.67
N THR A 100 13.86 -0.88 8.98
CA THR A 100 14.75 -1.67 9.82
C THR A 100 13.94 -2.84 10.35
N VAL A 101 14.48 -4.04 10.18
CA VAL A 101 13.79 -5.28 10.53
C VAL A 101 14.60 -6.07 11.54
N LYS A 102 13.93 -6.94 12.29
CA LYS A 102 14.56 -7.90 13.20
C LYS A 102 14.24 -9.28 12.66
N GLY A 103 15.25 -9.99 12.18
CA GLY A 103 15.08 -11.28 11.53
C GLY A 103 16.34 -11.72 10.80
N PRO A 104 16.21 -12.48 9.70
CA PRO A 104 17.35 -12.92 8.89
C PRO A 104 18.14 -11.78 8.21
N VAL A 105 17.51 -10.61 8.09
CA VAL A 105 18.07 -9.37 7.54
C VAL A 105 17.95 -8.26 8.57
N ASP A 106 18.79 -7.24 8.48
CA ASP A 106 18.78 -6.09 9.40
C ASP A 106 18.02 -4.89 8.83
N PHE A 107 17.97 -4.80 7.51
CA PHE A 107 17.42 -3.68 6.76
C PHE A 107 16.83 -4.16 5.44
N ASP A 108 15.71 -3.58 5.05
CA ASP A 108 15.15 -3.74 3.72
C ASP A 108 14.68 -2.40 3.12
N ALA A 109 14.87 -2.25 1.82
CA ALA A 109 14.37 -1.12 1.06
C ALA A 109 13.69 -1.61 -0.20
N VAL A 110 12.58 -0.97 -0.57
CA VAL A 110 11.89 -1.20 -1.83
C VAL A 110 11.96 0.07 -2.65
N ILE A 111 12.50 -0.03 -3.86
CA ILE A 111 12.68 1.11 -4.77
C ILE A 111 11.98 0.87 -6.10
N TRP A 112 11.49 1.96 -6.69
CA TRP A 112 10.91 1.99 -8.03
C TRP A 112 11.90 2.60 -9.00
N VAL A 113 12.08 1.98 -10.16
CA VAL A 113 13.00 2.45 -11.20
C VAL A 113 12.37 2.28 -12.58
N LYS A 114 12.66 3.15 -13.54
CA LYS A 114 12.14 3.01 -14.90
C LYS A 114 12.80 1.86 -15.66
N ASP A 115 14.07 1.61 -15.38
CA ASP A 115 14.85 0.58 -16.04
C ASP A 115 15.96 0.02 -15.12
N ILE A 116 16.64 -1.02 -15.59
CA ILE A 116 17.73 -1.66 -14.86
C ILE A 116 18.96 -0.74 -14.69
N TYR A 117 19.15 0.23 -15.57
CA TYR A 117 20.28 1.14 -15.51
C TYR A 117 20.09 2.19 -14.41
N GLU A 118 18.88 2.70 -14.20
CA GLU A 118 18.54 3.54 -13.06
C GLU A 118 18.76 2.80 -11.73
N PHE A 119 18.38 1.52 -11.64
CA PHE A 119 18.71 0.68 -10.49
C PHE A 119 20.23 0.57 -10.30
N TYR A 120 20.95 0.18 -11.36
CA TYR A 120 22.40 0.01 -11.30
C TYR A 120 23.08 1.27 -10.78
N ARG A 121 22.79 2.46 -11.32
CA ARG A 121 23.41 3.71 -10.87
C ARG A 121 23.16 4.02 -9.39
N PHE A 122 21.94 3.76 -8.90
CA PHE A 122 21.64 3.95 -7.48
C PHE A 122 22.40 2.94 -6.62
N TRP A 123 22.42 1.68 -7.04
CA TRP A 123 23.05 0.60 -6.28
C TRP A 123 24.58 0.71 -6.27
N ASP A 124 25.20 1.00 -7.41
CA ASP A 124 26.64 1.23 -7.59
C ASP A 124 27.13 2.34 -6.66
N LYS A 125 26.46 3.50 -6.69
CA LYS A 125 26.73 4.62 -5.75
C LYS A 125 26.55 4.23 -4.28
N THR A 126 25.64 3.31 -3.98
CA THR A 126 25.43 2.82 -2.61
C THR A 126 26.60 1.95 -2.18
N LEU A 127 27.06 1.05 -3.05
CA LEU A 127 28.20 0.18 -2.78
C LEU A 127 29.51 0.97 -2.70
N ASP A 128 29.77 1.90 -3.63
CA ASP A 128 30.97 2.76 -3.62
C ASP A 128 31.21 3.45 -2.28
N LYS A 129 30.14 3.74 -1.55
CA LYS A 129 30.19 4.48 -0.28
C LYS A 129 30.10 3.60 0.96
N TYR A 130 29.42 2.46 0.87
CA TYR A 130 29.02 1.72 2.07
C TYR A 130 29.38 0.23 2.04
N ASP A 131 29.99 -0.29 0.98
CA ASP A 131 30.25 -1.73 0.81
C ASP A 131 30.93 -2.39 2.03
N GLU A 132 31.91 -1.73 2.64
CA GLU A 132 32.63 -2.19 3.83
C GLU A 132 31.71 -2.40 5.06
N TYR A 133 30.55 -1.75 5.10
CA TYR A 133 29.57 -1.87 6.18
C TYR A 133 28.46 -2.88 5.88
N LEU A 134 28.46 -3.53 4.70
CA LEU A 134 27.44 -4.48 4.27
C LEU A 134 28.00 -5.91 4.23
N ALA A 135 27.84 -6.68 5.31
CA ALA A 135 28.29 -8.07 5.36
C ALA A 135 27.64 -8.95 4.27
N LYS A 136 26.36 -8.70 3.98
CA LYS A 136 25.63 -9.40 2.92
C LYS A 136 24.48 -8.55 2.42
N TYR A 137 24.21 -8.64 1.12
CA TYR A 137 22.98 -8.13 0.54
C TYR A 137 22.45 -9.07 -0.53
N PHE A 138 21.17 -8.95 -0.83
CA PHE A 138 20.55 -9.57 -2.00
C PHE A 138 19.42 -8.70 -2.53
N VAL A 139 19.19 -8.80 -3.83
CA VAL A 139 18.17 -8.03 -4.54
C VAL A 139 17.10 -8.99 -5.03
N SER A 140 15.86 -8.73 -4.66
CA SER A 140 14.68 -9.45 -5.15
C SER A 140 13.94 -8.58 -6.15
N ILE A 141 13.54 -9.19 -7.27
CA ILE A 141 12.67 -8.55 -8.25
C ILE A 141 11.23 -8.73 -7.79
N TYR A 142 10.52 -7.64 -7.62
CA TYR A 142 9.13 -7.65 -7.20
C TYR A 142 8.24 -7.82 -8.43
N ILE A 143 7.56 -8.96 -8.53
CA ILE A 143 6.82 -9.35 -9.74
C ILE A 143 5.30 -9.22 -9.60
N GLN A 144 4.77 -9.31 -8.38
CA GLN A 144 3.33 -9.32 -8.16
C GLN A 144 3.01 -8.95 -6.72
N ALA A 145 2.03 -8.06 -6.51
CA ALA A 145 1.40 -7.89 -5.20
C ALA A 145 -0.08 -8.29 -5.31
N SER A 146 -0.64 -8.82 -4.24
CA SER A 146 -2.06 -9.10 -4.10
C SER A 146 -2.56 -8.56 -2.77
N ASP A 147 -3.59 -7.75 -2.83
CA ASP A 147 -4.27 -7.19 -1.67
C ASP A 147 -5.62 -7.87 -1.51
N TYR A 148 -5.96 -8.21 -0.28
CA TYR A 148 -7.22 -8.86 0.06
C TYR A 148 -8.04 -7.95 0.96
N LYS A 149 -9.37 -8.12 0.88
CA LYS A 149 -10.34 -7.42 1.73
C LYS A 149 -10.05 -7.71 3.20
N LYS A 150 -10.09 -6.70 4.08
CA LYS A 150 -9.84 -6.83 5.53
C LYS A 150 -11.00 -7.50 6.28
N SER A 151 -11.33 -8.74 5.91
CA SER A 151 -12.49 -9.47 6.42
C SER A 151 -12.40 -9.82 7.91
N TYR A 152 -11.22 -9.75 8.54
CA TYR A 152 -11.12 -9.84 10.01
C TYR A 152 -11.94 -8.75 10.74
N LEU A 153 -12.34 -7.67 10.05
CA LEU A 153 -13.27 -6.67 10.59
C LEU A 153 -14.69 -7.22 10.81
N LEU A 154 -15.09 -8.28 10.10
CA LEU A 154 -16.48 -8.75 10.08
C LEU A 154 -16.82 -9.83 11.11
N PHE A 155 -15.86 -10.33 11.89
CA PHE A 155 -15.97 -11.33 12.99
C PHE A 155 -16.68 -12.68 12.69
N ASN A 156 -17.88 -12.68 12.10
CA ASN A 156 -18.78 -13.83 12.01
C ASN A 156 -19.41 -14.04 10.61
N GLU A 157 -19.01 -13.29 9.58
CA GLU A 157 -19.49 -13.57 8.22
C GLU A 157 -18.64 -14.69 7.59
N PRO A 158 -19.27 -15.72 6.99
CA PRO A 158 -18.54 -16.85 6.45
C PRO A 158 -17.52 -16.36 5.40
N VAL A 159 -16.24 -16.66 5.65
CA VAL A 159 -15.12 -16.30 4.78
C VAL A 159 -15.05 -17.24 3.56
N ASN A 160 -16.20 -17.57 2.98
CA ASN A 160 -16.33 -18.47 1.83
C ASN A 160 -16.36 -17.71 0.49
N SER A 161 -16.00 -16.43 0.48
CA SER A 161 -15.95 -15.63 -0.75
C SER A 161 -14.52 -15.25 -1.09
N ASN A 162 -14.23 -15.18 -2.39
CA ASN A 162 -12.95 -14.67 -2.89
C ASN A 162 -12.68 -13.27 -2.30
N ARG A 163 -11.62 -13.19 -1.48
CA ARG A 163 -11.21 -11.95 -0.81
C ARG A 163 -10.24 -11.12 -1.61
N LEU A 164 -9.74 -11.59 -2.75
CA LEU A 164 -8.84 -10.81 -3.60
C LEU A 164 -9.55 -9.51 -3.98
N LEU A 165 -8.96 -8.37 -3.62
CA LEU A 165 -9.47 -7.05 -3.94
C LEU A 165 -8.83 -6.55 -5.23
N TYR A 166 -7.50 -6.60 -5.30
CA TYR A 166 -6.74 -6.37 -6.52
C TYR A 166 -5.42 -7.12 -6.48
N SER A 167 -4.84 -7.31 -7.67
CA SER A 167 -3.44 -7.68 -7.80
C SER A 167 -2.79 -6.76 -8.84
N ILE A 168 -1.54 -6.40 -8.58
CA ILE A 168 -0.66 -5.71 -9.51
C ILE A 168 0.42 -6.69 -9.94
N ARG A 169 0.86 -6.62 -11.19
CA ARG A 169 1.83 -7.58 -11.74
C ARG A 169 2.76 -6.90 -12.74
N ALA A 170 4.05 -7.21 -12.63
CA ALA A 170 5.06 -6.81 -13.58
C ALA A 170 4.81 -7.40 -14.99
N GLY A 171 5.36 -6.74 -16.01
CA GLY A 171 5.33 -7.20 -17.41
C GLY A 171 4.11 -6.78 -18.24
N GLY A 172 3.20 -5.99 -17.68
CA GLY A 172 2.10 -5.37 -18.45
C GLY A 172 2.58 -4.18 -19.30
N LYS A 173 1.84 -3.84 -20.37
CA LYS A 173 2.08 -2.62 -21.14
C LYS A 173 1.83 -1.39 -20.25
N SER A 174 2.83 -0.53 -20.15
CA SER A 174 2.70 0.77 -19.47
C SER A 174 1.68 1.65 -20.19
N VAL A 175 1.01 2.49 -19.42
CA VAL A 175 0.02 3.45 -19.89
C VAL A 175 0.67 4.81 -19.83
N GLN A 176 0.69 5.52 -20.95
CA GLN A 176 1.14 6.91 -20.98
C GLN A 176 0.04 7.79 -20.38
N ILE A 177 0.43 8.64 -19.43
CA ILE A 177 -0.44 9.61 -18.78
C ILE A 177 0.25 10.97 -18.79
N ASP A 178 -0.53 12.05 -18.72
CA ASP A 178 -0.01 13.41 -18.75
C ASP A 178 0.30 13.97 -17.35
N GLU A 179 0.84 15.19 -17.30
CA GLU A 179 1.20 15.84 -16.02
C GLU A 179 -0.01 16.07 -15.09
N ILE A 180 -1.20 16.28 -15.65
CA ILE A 180 -2.41 16.48 -14.83
C ILE A 180 -2.82 15.15 -14.20
N ASP A 181 -2.73 14.06 -14.94
CA ASP A 181 -2.97 12.72 -14.40
C ASP A 181 -1.97 12.38 -13.26
N TYR A 182 -0.68 12.72 -13.40
CA TYR A 182 0.29 12.57 -12.31
C TYR A 182 -0.08 13.41 -11.09
N LYS A 183 -0.43 14.68 -11.27
CA LYS A 183 -0.86 15.55 -10.16
C LYS A 183 -2.13 15.05 -9.47
N ILE A 184 -3.07 14.46 -10.22
CA ILE A 184 -4.25 13.78 -9.66
C ILE A 184 -3.81 12.61 -8.78
N LEU A 185 -2.87 11.78 -9.26
CA LEU A 185 -2.37 10.64 -8.49
C LEU A 185 -1.66 11.10 -7.21
N ASP A 186 -0.84 12.17 -7.27
CA ASP A 186 -0.13 12.70 -6.10
C ASP A 186 -1.10 13.17 -5.00
N GLU A 187 -2.11 13.96 -5.36
CA GLU A 187 -3.13 14.43 -4.41
C GLU A 187 -3.95 13.27 -3.82
N LEU A 188 -4.35 12.31 -4.65
CA LEU A 188 -5.17 11.17 -4.23
C LEU A 188 -4.36 10.08 -3.49
N ALA A 189 -3.04 10.01 -3.68
CA ALA A 189 -2.18 9.13 -2.90
C ALA A 189 -2.18 9.56 -1.43
N ILE A 190 -2.15 10.86 -1.16
CA ILE A 190 -2.18 11.45 0.18
C ILE A 190 -3.60 11.36 0.79
N ASN A 191 -4.61 11.80 0.04
CA ASN A 191 -6.00 11.76 0.49
C ASN A 191 -6.93 11.28 -0.63
N ALA A 192 -7.19 9.99 -0.62
CA ALA A 192 -8.10 9.35 -1.56
C ALA A 192 -9.54 9.89 -1.48
N ARG A 193 -9.94 10.60 -0.42
CA ARG A 193 -11.28 11.19 -0.28
C ARG A 193 -11.36 12.68 -0.63
N LEU A 194 -10.29 13.27 -1.19
CA LEU A 194 -10.28 14.68 -1.60
C LEU A 194 -11.49 14.98 -2.52
N PRO A 195 -12.32 16.00 -2.20
CA PRO A 195 -13.44 16.40 -3.02
C PRO A 195 -13.01 16.77 -4.43
N LEU A 196 -13.83 16.42 -5.43
CA LEU A 196 -13.51 16.72 -6.83
C LEU A 196 -13.40 18.21 -7.12
N VAL A 197 -14.20 19.03 -6.42
CA VAL A 197 -14.17 20.50 -6.56
C VAL A 197 -12.85 21.06 -6.06
N GLU A 198 -12.42 20.65 -4.87
CA GLU A 198 -11.13 21.07 -4.30
C GLU A 198 -9.94 20.60 -5.15
N LEU A 199 -9.99 19.35 -5.64
CA LEU A 199 -8.97 18.83 -6.55
C LEU A 199 -8.95 19.61 -7.88
N ALA A 200 -10.10 20.00 -8.39
CA ALA A 200 -10.22 20.80 -9.61
C ALA A 200 -9.66 22.21 -9.44
N GLU A 201 -9.98 22.88 -8.32
CA GLU A 201 -9.44 24.20 -7.96
C GLU A 201 -7.92 24.16 -7.84
N LYS A 202 -7.36 23.20 -7.09
CA LYS A 202 -5.91 23.02 -6.93
C LYS A 202 -5.17 22.83 -8.26
N LEU A 203 -5.79 22.11 -9.20
CA LEU A 203 -5.15 21.73 -10.46
C LEU A 203 -5.53 22.64 -11.64
N GLY A 204 -6.30 23.71 -11.40
CA GLY A 204 -6.73 24.63 -12.47
C GLY A 204 -7.59 23.96 -13.55
N CYS A 205 -8.39 22.96 -13.18
CA CYS A 205 -9.21 22.15 -14.09
C CYS A 205 -10.70 22.25 -13.73
N SER A 206 -11.59 21.74 -14.60
CA SER A 206 -13.01 21.56 -14.22
C SER A 206 -13.20 20.25 -13.45
N SER A 207 -14.19 20.22 -12.55
CA SER A 207 -14.57 18.98 -11.83
C SER A 207 -14.97 17.84 -12.78
N GLN A 208 -15.57 18.15 -13.93
CA GLN A 208 -15.91 17.18 -14.97
C GLN A 208 -14.65 16.56 -15.59
N SER A 209 -13.63 17.39 -15.91
CA SER A 209 -12.35 16.93 -16.45
C SER A 209 -11.61 16.03 -15.45
N ILE A 210 -11.51 16.44 -14.19
CA ILE A 210 -10.90 15.64 -13.13
C ILE A 210 -11.62 14.30 -12.94
N ASN A 211 -12.96 14.30 -12.91
CA ASN A 211 -13.74 13.08 -12.79
C ASN A 211 -13.54 12.13 -13.98
N TYR A 212 -13.46 12.67 -15.21
CA TYR A 212 -13.15 11.88 -16.41
C TYR A 212 -11.77 11.23 -16.31
N ARG A 213 -10.75 11.99 -15.90
CA ARG A 213 -9.38 11.52 -15.73
C ARG A 213 -9.26 10.43 -14.67
N ILE A 214 -9.85 10.61 -13.49
CA ILE A 214 -9.89 9.58 -12.44
C ILE A 214 -10.55 8.30 -12.97
N LYS A 215 -11.68 8.41 -13.69
CA LYS A 215 -12.33 7.24 -14.32
C LYS A 215 -11.42 6.56 -15.34
N ASN A 216 -10.67 7.34 -16.13
CA ASN A 216 -9.73 6.79 -17.09
C ASN A 216 -8.53 6.10 -16.41
N LEU A 217 -7.99 6.66 -15.33
CA LEU A 217 -6.94 6.06 -14.51
C LEU A 217 -7.39 4.72 -13.89
N ILE A 218 -8.64 4.64 -13.43
CA ILE A 218 -9.25 3.38 -12.96
C ILE A 218 -9.41 2.40 -14.13
N LYS A 219 -9.99 2.83 -15.25
CA LYS A 219 -10.24 1.99 -16.43
C LYS A 219 -8.96 1.38 -16.99
N ASN A 220 -7.87 2.14 -17.02
CA ASN A 220 -6.56 1.69 -17.49
C ASN A 220 -5.78 0.89 -16.43
N GLY A 221 -6.38 0.67 -15.25
CA GLY A 221 -5.81 -0.14 -14.18
C GLY A 221 -4.65 0.52 -13.44
N ILE A 222 -4.45 1.83 -13.58
CA ILE A 222 -3.46 2.61 -12.81
C ILE A 222 -3.96 2.77 -11.38
N ILE A 223 -5.21 3.19 -11.18
CA ILE A 223 -5.84 3.18 -9.85
C ILE A 223 -6.52 1.82 -9.66
N ARG A 224 -6.06 1.06 -8.66
CA ARG A 224 -6.58 -0.28 -8.32
C ARG A 224 -7.66 -0.24 -7.27
N ALA A 225 -7.55 0.65 -6.29
CA ALA A 225 -8.52 0.79 -5.21
C ALA A 225 -8.36 2.12 -4.46
N PHE A 226 -9.39 2.51 -3.71
CA PHE A 226 -9.33 3.57 -2.71
C PHE A 226 -9.56 2.94 -1.34
N ARG A 227 -8.56 2.97 -0.46
CA ARG A 227 -8.51 2.18 0.77
C ARG A 227 -8.45 3.08 2.01
N VAL A 228 -8.64 2.46 3.17
CA VAL A 228 -8.47 3.11 4.48
C VAL A 228 -7.23 2.56 5.19
N HIS A 229 -6.45 3.45 5.77
CA HIS A 229 -5.34 3.10 6.66
C HIS A 229 -5.86 3.05 8.09
N ILE A 230 -5.79 1.85 8.68
CA ILE A 230 -6.32 1.55 10.02
C ILE A 230 -5.15 1.32 10.95
N ASP A 231 -5.22 1.92 12.14
CA ASP A 231 -4.31 1.61 13.24
C ASP A 231 -4.70 0.30 13.91
N TYR A 232 -3.98 -0.77 13.57
CA TYR A 232 -4.23 -2.11 14.11
C TYR A 232 -4.12 -2.16 15.64
N SER A 233 -3.23 -1.35 16.23
CA SER A 233 -3.03 -1.35 17.69
C SER A 233 -4.28 -0.88 18.44
N LYS A 234 -5.04 0.06 17.85
CA LYS A 234 -6.32 0.53 18.40
C LYS A 234 -7.40 -0.54 18.35
N LEU A 235 -7.25 -1.53 17.48
CA LEU A 235 -8.12 -2.71 17.39
C LEU A 235 -7.69 -3.85 18.32
N GLY A 236 -6.57 -3.71 19.04
CA GLY A 236 -5.96 -4.80 19.80
C GLY A 236 -5.23 -5.81 18.93
N LEU A 237 -4.85 -5.44 17.70
CA LEU A 237 -4.14 -6.29 16.75
C LEU A 237 -2.70 -5.83 16.57
N GLN A 238 -1.84 -6.78 16.23
CA GLN A 238 -0.48 -6.54 15.78
C GLN A 238 -0.35 -6.98 14.33
N ASN A 239 0.39 -6.22 13.53
CA ASN A 239 0.64 -6.53 12.13
C ASN A 239 2.08 -6.99 11.95
N PHE A 240 2.27 -8.06 11.17
CA PHE A 240 3.57 -8.64 10.89
C PHE A 240 3.70 -8.90 9.39
N ALA A 241 4.92 -8.72 8.87
CA ALA A 241 5.30 -9.22 7.56
C ALA A 241 6.14 -10.48 7.75
N VAL A 242 5.92 -11.49 6.90
CA VAL A 242 6.65 -12.76 6.94
C VAL A 242 7.14 -13.07 5.53
N ASP A 243 8.45 -13.20 5.38
CA ASP A 243 9.06 -13.68 4.13
C ASP A 243 9.10 -15.22 4.14
N LEU A 244 8.58 -15.85 3.09
CA LEU A 244 8.50 -17.31 2.97
C LEU A 244 9.45 -17.81 1.87
N TYR A 245 10.40 -18.66 2.27
CA TYR A 245 11.32 -19.33 1.35
C TYR A 245 10.89 -20.78 1.13
N LEU A 246 10.37 -21.06 -0.07
CA LEU A 246 9.82 -22.38 -0.37
C LEU A 246 10.93 -23.35 -0.80
N ARG A 247 11.00 -24.50 -0.13
CA ARG A 247 11.84 -25.63 -0.59
C ARG A 247 11.31 -26.25 -1.88
N ARG A 248 9.98 -26.31 -2.05
CA ARG A 248 9.31 -26.90 -3.21
C ARG A 248 8.34 -25.88 -3.81
N TYR A 249 8.69 -25.35 -4.99
CA TYR A 249 7.88 -24.33 -5.68
C TYR A 249 6.40 -24.74 -5.88
N LYS A 250 6.12 -26.03 -6.07
CA LYS A 250 4.75 -26.56 -6.24
C LYS A 250 3.80 -26.27 -5.07
N GLU A 251 4.32 -26.01 -3.87
CA GLU A 251 3.53 -25.68 -2.68
C GLU A 251 2.94 -24.27 -2.74
N LYS A 252 3.48 -23.39 -3.59
CA LYS A 252 3.05 -22.00 -3.74
C LYS A 252 1.54 -21.87 -3.94
N LYS A 253 0.94 -22.77 -4.74
CA LYS A 253 -0.51 -22.74 -5.02
C LYS A 253 -1.34 -22.94 -3.75
N ALA A 254 -0.98 -23.93 -2.93
CA ALA A 254 -1.68 -24.22 -1.68
C ALA A 254 -1.55 -23.07 -0.67
N ILE A 255 -0.39 -22.41 -0.62
CA ILE A 255 -0.17 -21.24 0.24
C ILE A 255 -1.02 -20.06 -0.20
N ILE A 256 -1.06 -19.75 -1.51
CA ILE A 256 -1.90 -18.67 -2.05
C ILE A 256 -3.38 -18.95 -1.76
N ASP A 257 -3.83 -20.19 -1.93
CA ASP A 257 -5.19 -20.61 -1.63
C ASP A 257 -5.53 -20.44 -0.14
N TYR A 258 -4.61 -20.81 0.76
CA TYR A 258 -4.77 -20.57 2.19
C TYR A 258 -4.89 -19.08 2.53
N ILE A 259 -4.03 -18.23 1.95
CA ILE A 259 -4.05 -16.77 2.15
C ILE A 259 -5.39 -16.16 1.71
N GLN A 260 -5.91 -16.61 0.57
CA GLN A 260 -7.19 -16.14 0.01
C GLN A 260 -8.37 -16.33 0.99
N HIS A 261 -8.32 -17.39 1.80
CA HIS A 261 -9.40 -17.76 2.70
C HIS A 261 -9.14 -17.39 4.17
N ASN A 262 -7.92 -17.00 4.56
CA ASN A 262 -7.63 -16.64 5.95
C ASN A 262 -7.86 -15.12 6.22
N PRO A 263 -8.87 -14.72 7.00
CA PRO A 263 -9.27 -13.32 7.20
C PRO A 263 -8.17 -12.41 7.77
N HIS A 264 -7.17 -12.97 8.44
CA HIS A 264 -6.06 -12.23 9.05
C HIS A 264 -4.87 -12.03 8.10
N LEU A 265 -4.85 -12.71 6.95
CA LEU A 265 -3.89 -12.48 5.88
C LEU A 265 -4.54 -11.56 4.84
N PHE A 266 -3.92 -10.42 4.56
CA PHE A 266 -4.52 -9.37 3.72
C PHE A 266 -3.60 -8.78 2.66
N CYS A 267 -2.33 -9.18 2.62
CA CYS A 267 -1.37 -8.74 1.61
C CYS A 267 -0.40 -9.91 1.29
N LEU A 268 -0.04 -10.05 0.02
CA LEU A 268 0.96 -11.00 -0.47
C LEU A 268 1.80 -10.31 -1.54
N ASN A 269 3.12 -10.29 -1.34
CA ASN A 269 4.10 -9.58 -2.15
C ASN A 269 5.11 -10.53 -2.79
#